data_AF-A0A495XAA7-F1
#
_entry.id   AF-A0A495XAA7-F1
#
_cell.length_a   1.000
_cell.length_b   1.000
_cell.length_c   1.000
_cell.angle_alpha   90.00
_cell.angle_beta   90.00
_cell.angle_gamma   90.00
#
_symmetry.space_group_name_H-M   'P 1'
#
loop_
_entity.id
_entity.type
_entity.pdbx_description
1 polymer ?
#
loop_
_entity_poly.entity_id
_entity_poly.type
_entity_poly.pdbx_seq_one_letter_code
_entity_poly.pdbx_strand_id
1 'polypeptide(L)' 'MLDAIAQWWDGVELWLAQLPFPFQFALVMAVLLPAALGVARLIDRVVDQAAGRFNPVPKVPPAVEPEKVDASTPS' A
#
# COMPACT_ATOMS: atom_id res chain seq x y z
N MET A 1 -4.71 21.44 26.31
CA MET A 1 -4.36 20.11 25.75
C MET A 1 -3.38 20.25 24.58
N LEU A 2 -3.69 21.09 23.59
CA LEU A 2 -2.77 21.38 22.49
C LEU A 2 -1.43 21.98 22.96
N ASP A 3 -1.44 22.85 23.98
CA ASP A 3 -0.21 23.44 24.52
C ASP A 3 0.74 22.42 25.16
N ALA A 4 0.18 21.38 25.80
CA ALA A 4 0.97 20.30 26.38
C ALA A 4 1.62 19.44 25.30
N ILE A 5 0.92 19.21 24.19
CA ILE A 5 1.45 18.52 23.02
C ILE A 5 2.54 19.36 22.34
N ALA A 6 2.33 20.67 22.20
CA ALA A 6 3.30 21.58 21.61
C ALA A 6 4.59 21.64 22.43
N GLN A 7 4.50 21.72 23.76
CA GLN A 7 5.66 21.71 24.65
C GLN A 7 6.43 20.38 24.60
N TRP A 8 5.72 19.26 24.51
CA TRP A 8 6.37 17.97 24.33
C TRP A 8 7.07 17.87 22.96
N TRP A 9 6.42 18.37 21.91
CA TRP A 9 6.99 18.39 20.57
C TRP A 9 8.23 19.30 20.47
N ASP A 10 8.25 20.44 21.14
CA ASP A 10 9.44 21.30 21.27
C ASP A 10 10.66 20.53 21.83
N GLY A 11 10.43 19.68 22.85
CA GLY A 11 11.45 18.78 23.36
C GLY A 11 11.91 17.72 22.34
N VAL A 12 11.01 17.22 21.50
CA VAL A 12 11.34 16.31 20.40
C VAL A 12 12.15 17.02 19.32
N GLU A 13 11.81 18.26 18.98
CA GLU A 13 12.55 19.09 18.02
C GLU A 13 13.98 19.34 18.51
N LEU A 14 14.16 19.68 19.79
CA LEU A 14 15.48 19.86 20.40
C LEU A 14 16.29 18.56 20.43
N TRP A 15 15.65 17.43 20.69
CA TRP A 15 16.31 16.11 20.63
C TRP A 15 16.73 15.72 19.21
N LEU A 16 15.91 16.02 18.21
CA LEU A 16 16.26 15.78 16.82
C LEU A 16 17.40 16.71 16.37
N ALA A 17 17.35 17.99 16.73
CA ALA A 17 18.32 19.00 16.30
C ALA A 17 19.75 18.74 16.82
N GLN A 18 19.88 18.11 17.99
CA GLN A 18 21.19 17.75 18.56
C GLN A 18 21.80 16.46 17.98
N LEU A 19 21.05 15.67 17.21
CA LEU A 19 21.56 14.45 16.60
C LEU A 19 22.54 14.76 15.45
N PRO A 20 23.60 13.95 15.28
CA PRO A 20 24.42 13.99 14.07
C PRO A 20 23.59 13.71 12.79
N PHE A 21 23.97 14.34 11.69
CA PHE A 21 23.26 14.26 10.40
C PHE A 21 22.89 12.83 9.94
N PRO A 22 23.77 11.80 10.04
CA PRO A 22 23.41 10.45 9.63
C PRO A 22 22.20 9.87 10.39
N PHE A 23 22.08 10.19 11.68
CA PHE A 23 20.96 9.71 12.50
C PHE A 23 19.66 10.44 12.18
N GLN A 24 19.71 11.77 11.96
CA GLN A 24 18.54 12.54 11.51
C GLN A 24 18.02 11.99 10.18
N PHE A 25 18.90 11.78 9.20
CA PHE A 25 18.53 11.24 7.90
C PHE A 25 17.94 9.83 8.02
N ALA A 26 18.55 8.96 8.83
CA ALA A 26 18.03 7.62 9.06
C ALA A 26 16.61 7.64 9.66
N LEU A 27 16.35 8.51 10.64
CA LEU A 27 15.01 8.69 11.23
C LEU A 27 14.00 9.19 10.20
N VAL A 28 14.37 10.20 9.39
CA VAL A 28 13.50 10.70 8.32
C VAL A 28 13.17 9.59 7.34
N MET A 29 14.16 8.83 6.87
CA MET A 29 13.93 7.72 5.94
C MET A 29 13.07 6.61 6.57
N ALA A 30 13.28 6.30 7.85
CA ALA A 30 12.51 5.31 8.58
C ALA A 30 11.04 5.69 8.73
N VAL A 31 10.70 6.98 8.77
CA VAL A 31 9.29 7.46 8.83
C VAL A 31 8.72 7.68 7.43
N LEU A 32 9.50 8.29 6.54
CA LEU A 32 9.05 8.69 5.20
C LEU A 32 8.78 7.48 4.30
N LEU A 33 9.64 6.45 4.33
CA LEU A 33 9.45 5.27 3.48
C LEU A 33 8.15 4.49 3.84
N PRO A 34 7.87 4.16 5.11
CA PRO A 34 6.60 3.53 5.46
C PRO A 34 5.41 4.44 5.19
N ALA A 35 5.52 5.76 5.43
CA ALA A 35 4.45 6.70 5.12
C ALA A 35 4.13 6.71 3.62
N ALA A 36 5.14 6.78 2.76
CA ALA A 36 4.97 6.74 1.32
C ALA A 36 4.34 5.41 0.85
N LEU A 37 4.82 4.27 1.37
CA LEU A 37 4.23 2.96 1.09
C LEU A 37 2.78 2.87 1.59
N GLY A 38 2.48 3.45 2.74
CA GLY A 38 1.15 3.51 3.32
C GLY A 38 0.19 4.32 2.44
N VAL A 39 0.63 5.50 1.98
CA VAL A 39 -0.13 6.36 1.07
C VAL A 39 -0.34 5.68 -0.28
N ALA A 40 0.69 5.06 -0.85
CA ALA A 40 0.56 4.31 -2.09
C ALA A 40 -0.50 3.20 -1.97
N ARG A 41 -0.43 2.38 -0.90
CA ARG A 41 -1.43 1.33 -0.65
C ARG A 41 -2.83 1.87 -0.39
N LEU A 42 -2.93 3.05 0.22
CA LEU A 42 -4.23 3.70 0.43
C LEU A 42 -4.83 4.13 -0.90
N ILE A 43 -4.04 4.72 -1.78
CA ILE A 43 -4.46 5.10 -3.13
C ILE A 43 -4.91 3.87 -3.90
N ASP A 44 -4.11 2.80 -3.93
CA ASP A 44 -4.48 1.55 -4.62
C ASP A 44 -5.84 1.02 -4.15
N ARG A 45 -6.06 0.99 -2.84
CA ARG A 45 -7.35 0.55 -2.27
C ARG A 45 -8.51 1.46 -2.64
N VAL A 46 -8.31 2.77 -2.62
CA VAL A 46 -9.36 3.74 -3.00
C VAL A 46 -9.70 3.59 -4.48
N VAL A 47 -8.68 3.40 -5.33
CA VAL A 47 -8.86 3.17 -6.76
C VAL A 47 -9.59 1.86 -7.02
N ASP A 48 -9.21 0.75 -6.38
CA ASP A 48 -9.88 -0.55 -6.53
C ASP A 48 -11.34 -0.49 -6.09
N GLN A 49 -11.64 0.17 -4.96
CA GLN A 49 -13.00 0.36 -4.48
C GLN A 49 -13.83 1.20 -5.44
N ALA A 50 -13.26 2.29 -5.96
CA ALA A 50 -13.92 3.13 -6.95
C ALA A 50 -14.18 2.35 -8.25
N ALA A 51 -13.17 1.67 -8.79
CA ALA A 51 -13.28 0.90 -10.02
C ALA A 51 -14.33 -0.22 -9.92
N GLY A 52 -14.35 -0.97 -8.81
CA GLY A 52 -15.36 -1.99 -8.55
C GLY A 52 -16.79 -1.43 -8.45
N ARG A 53 -16.94 -0.16 -8.03
CA ARG A 53 -18.22 0.54 -8.00
C ARG A 53 -18.70 0.95 -9.39
N PHE A 54 -17.78 1.30 -10.29
CA PHE A 54 -18.11 1.85 -11.61
C PHE A 54 -18.16 0.81 -12.74
N ASN A 55 -17.45 -0.32 -12.62
CA ASN A 55 -17.45 -1.35 -13.66
C ASN A 55 -17.57 -2.76 -13.03
N PRO A 56 -18.78 -3.31 -12.88
CA PRO A 56 -18.95 -4.71 -12.51
C PRO A 56 -18.35 -5.58 -13.62
N VAL A 57 -17.21 -6.22 -13.36
CA VAL A 57 -16.57 -7.12 -14.32
C VAL A 57 -17.54 -8.28 -14.61
N PRO A 58 -18.00 -8.47 -15.86
CA PRO A 58 -18.78 -9.64 -16.21
C PRO A 58 -17.97 -10.89 -15.87
N LYS A 59 -18.53 -11.80 -15.06
CA LYS A 59 -17.88 -13.09 -14.77
C LYS A 59 -17.67 -13.82 -16.09
N VAL A 60 -16.42 -13.88 -16.55
CA VAL A 60 -16.03 -14.79 -17.63
C VAL A 60 -16.24 -16.20 -17.06
N PRO A 61 -17.12 -17.03 -17.65
CA PRO A 61 -17.29 -18.41 -17.21
C PRO A 61 -15.93 -19.10 -17.18
N PRO A 62 -15.65 -19.97 -16.19
CA PRO A 62 -14.41 -20.72 -16.16
C PRO A 62 -14.22 -21.37 -17.53
N ALA A 63 -13.01 -21.20 -18.10
CA ALA A 63 -12.68 -21.76 -19.40
C ALA A 63 -13.11 -23.22 -19.42
N VAL A 64 -13.96 -23.57 -20.40
CA VAL A 64 -14.37 -24.96 -20.61
C VAL A 64 -13.09 -25.75 -20.76
N GLU A 65 -12.84 -26.64 -19.80
CA GLU A 65 -11.68 -27.52 -19.83
C GLU A 65 -11.70 -28.23 -21.17
N PRO A 66 -10.60 -28.18 -21.96
CA PRO A 66 -10.63 -28.72 -23.31
C PRO A 66 -11.04 -30.18 -23.21
N GLU A 67 -12.18 -30.50 -23.81
CA GLU A 67 -12.69 -31.85 -23.95
C GLU A 67 -11.52 -32.71 -24.43
N LYS A 68 -11.06 -33.62 -23.57
CA LYS A 68 -10.00 -34.56 -23.92
C LYS A 68 -10.55 -35.39 -25.08
N VAL A 69 -10.15 -35.02 -26.30
CA VAL A 69 -10.43 -35.79 -27.51
C VAL A 69 -9.81 -37.16 -27.28
N ASP A 70 -10.67 -38.13 -27.04
CA ASP A 70 -10.29 -39.51 -26.83
C ASP A 70 -9.73 -40.05 -28.15
N ALA A 71 -8.41 -40.24 -28.19
CA ALA A 71 -7.69 -40.77 -29.34
C ALA A 71 -7.99 -42.26 -29.61
N SER A 72 -8.94 -42.87 -28.90
CA SER A 72 -9.28 -44.30 -29.05
C SER A 72 -10.44 -44.59 -30.01
N THR A 73 -10.92 -43.60 -30.79
CA THR A 73 -11.83 -43.86 -31.92
C THR A 73 -11.03 -44.06 -33.21
N PRO A 74 -10.85 -45.30 -33.72
CA PRO A 74 -10.34 -45.51 -35.06
C PRO A 74 -11.40 -45.10 -36.09
N SER A 75 -11.00 -44.28 -37.07
CA SER A 75 -11.78 -44.01 -38.29
C SER A 75 -11.92 -45.25 -39.18
#